data_AF-A0A957V0C5-F1
#
_entry.id   AF-A0A957V0C5-F1
#
_cell.length_a   1.000
_cell.length_b   1.000
_cell.length_c   1.000
_cell.angle_alpha   90.00
_cell.angle_beta   90.00
_cell.angle_gamma   90.00
#
_symmetry.space_group_name_H-M   'P 1'
#
loop_
_entity.id
_entity.type
_entity.pdbx_description
1 polymer ?
#
loop_
_entity_poly.entity_id
_entity_poly.type
_entity_poly.pdbx_seq_one_letter_code
_entity_poly.pdbx_strand_id
1 'polypeptide(L)'
;MTIARSQPARTGSDLAGSDPVFPGLPGATLQTSLRLPGFQQKRLIFNRLGQPGQVHVYSAECRAGDRIRMQMLVPVLPLGGSVVPAFAVVAQSLPYKADIQKLPFTLPAGFSAVVAPPP
;
A
#
# COMPACT_ATOMS: atom_id res chain seq x y z
N MET A 1 -7.73 -10.49 40.88
CA MET A 1 -6.93 -10.88 39.70
C MET A 1 -7.92 -11.41 38.66
N THR A 2 -8.37 -10.55 37.75
CA THR A 2 -9.47 -10.87 36.82
C THR A 2 -8.87 -11.38 35.52
N ILE A 3 -9.07 -12.66 35.22
CA ILE A 3 -8.59 -13.30 34.00
C ILE A 3 -9.39 -12.73 32.82
N ALA A 4 -8.74 -11.91 31.99
CA ALA A 4 -9.32 -11.42 30.74
C ALA A 4 -9.57 -12.64 29.84
N ARG A 5 -10.85 -12.91 29.55
CA ARG A 5 -11.25 -13.93 28.58
C ARG A 5 -10.67 -13.56 27.23
N SER A 6 -9.73 -14.36 26.72
CA SER A 6 -9.25 -14.29 25.35
C SER A 6 -10.42 -14.52 24.42
N GLN A 7 -10.85 -13.45 23.77
CA GLN A 7 -11.89 -13.50 22.74
C GLN A 7 -11.36 -14.36 21.59
N PRO A 8 -12.11 -15.37 21.10
CA PRO A 8 -11.65 -16.18 19.98
C PRO A 8 -11.40 -15.26 18.79
N ALA A 9 -10.20 -15.37 18.21
CA ALA A 9 -9.82 -14.61 17.02
C ALA A 9 -10.90 -14.85 15.95
N ARG A 10 -11.66 -13.80 15.60
CA ARG A 10 -12.54 -13.84 14.43
C ARG A 10 -11.65 -14.16 13.25
N THR A 11 -11.89 -15.30 12.62
CA THR A 11 -11.23 -15.71 11.38
C THR A 11 -11.43 -14.63 10.34
N GLY A 12 -10.44 -13.78 10.13
CA GLY A 12 -10.43 -12.79 9.05
C GLY A 12 -10.04 -11.36 9.42
N SER A 13 -9.83 -10.99 10.69
CA SER A 13 -9.33 -9.63 11.03
C SER A 13 -7.94 -9.70 11.65
N ASP A 14 -7.01 -8.83 11.21
CA ASP A 14 -5.73 -8.66 11.90
C ASP A 14 -5.95 -8.19 13.36
N LEU A 15 -4.90 -8.26 14.19
CA LEU A 15 -4.95 -7.81 15.59
C LEU A 15 -5.28 -6.31 15.75
N ALA A 16 -5.30 -5.56 14.65
CA ALA A 16 -5.61 -4.15 14.57
C ALA A 16 -6.98 -3.88 13.90
N GLY A 17 -7.82 -4.90 13.74
CA GLY A 17 -9.18 -4.83 13.19
C GLY A 17 -9.29 -4.64 11.68
N SER A 18 -8.23 -4.90 10.92
CA SER A 18 -8.22 -4.77 9.46
C SER A 18 -8.50 -6.10 8.78
N ASP A 19 -9.35 -6.09 7.76
CA ASP A 19 -9.58 -7.27 6.93
C ASP A 19 -8.45 -7.40 5.89
N PRO A 20 -7.78 -8.57 5.80
CA PRO A 20 -6.77 -8.83 4.79
C PRO A 20 -7.44 -9.02 3.42
N VAL A 21 -6.85 -8.39 2.42
CA VAL A 21 -7.22 -8.54 1.02
C VAL A 21 -6.04 -9.14 0.28
N PHE A 22 -6.31 -10.20 -0.48
CA PHE A 22 -5.36 -10.88 -1.36
C PHE A 22 -5.82 -10.63 -2.79
N PRO A 23 -5.54 -9.43 -3.35
CA PRO A 23 -6.04 -9.07 -4.65
C PRO A 23 -5.28 -9.84 -5.75
N GLY A 24 -5.79 -9.81 -6.98
CA GLY A 24 -5.06 -10.33 -8.15
C GLY A 24 -3.74 -9.59 -8.39
N LEU A 25 -2.98 -10.00 -9.40
CA LEU A 25 -1.73 -9.32 -9.75
C LEU A 25 -2.02 -7.95 -10.37
N PRO A 26 -1.61 -6.84 -9.73
CA PRO A 26 -1.74 -5.52 -10.34
C PRO A 26 -0.74 -5.36 -11.49
N GLY A 27 -1.07 -4.48 -12.42
CA GLY A 27 -0.12 -4.03 -13.43
C GLY A 27 0.90 -3.04 -12.86
N ALA A 28 1.82 -2.62 -13.74
CA ALA A 28 2.92 -1.73 -13.42
C ALA A 28 2.65 -0.26 -13.79
N THR A 29 1.47 0.06 -14.33
CA THR A 29 1.10 1.41 -14.77
C THR A 29 -0.26 1.83 -14.22
N LEU A 30 -0.59 3.12 -14.31
CA LEU A 30 -1.92 3.62 -13.90
C LEU A 30 -3.05 3.00 -14.74
N GLN A 31 -2.83 2.78 -16.05
CA GLN A 31 -3.80 2.15 -16.95
C GLN A 31 -4.06 0.68 -16.61
N THR A 32 -3.05 -0.01 -16.08
CA THR A 32 -3.10 -1.43 -15.69
C THR A 32 -3.26 -1.60 -14.18
N SER A 33 -3.64 -0.53 -13.48
CA SER A 33 -3.75 -0.52 -12.03
C SER A 33 -4.90 -1.41 -11.56
N LEU A 34 -4.72 -2.03 -10.39
CA LEU A 34 -5.76 -2.82 -9.76
C LEU A 34 -6.60 -1.96 -8.81
N ARG A 35 -7.91 -1.91 -9.05
CA ARG A 35 -8.84 -1.16 -8.22
C ARG A 35 -8.99 -1.79 -6.85
N LEU A 36 -8.76 -1.02 -5.80
CA LEU A 36 -9.00 -1.39 -4.42
C LEU A 36 -10.40 -0.94 -3.98
N PRO A 37 -11.33 -1.87 -3.67
CA PRO A 37 -12.64 -1.52 -3.17
C PRO A 37 -12.57 -1.08 -1.70
N GLY A 38 -13.46 -0.15 -1.31
CA GLY A 38 -13.65 0.22 0.09
C GLY A 38 -12.42 0.87 0.74
N PHE A 39 -11.72 1.75 0.01
CA PHE A 39 -10.55 2.50 0.50
C PHE A 39 -10.82 3.38 1.73
N GLN A 40 -12.09 3.68 2.01
CA GLN A 40 -12.54 4.38 3.22
C GLN A 40 -12.46 3.51 4.49
N GLN A 41 -12.13 2.22 4.36
CA GLN A 41 -11.95 1.28 5.47
C GLN A 41 -10.47 0.95 5.63
N LYS A 42 -10.07 0.60 6.85
CA LYS A 42 -8.72 0.10 7.11
C LYS A 42 -8.53 -1.26 6.42
N ARG A 43 -7.47 -1.40 5.63
CA ARG A 43 -7.18 -2.60 4.84
C ARG A 43 -5.74 -3.07 5.05
N LEU A 44 -5.52 -4.37 5.03
CA LEU A 44 -4.22 -4.97 4.78
C LEU A 44 -4.19 -5.54 3.38
N ILE A 45 -3.23 -5.11 2.56
CA ILE A 45 -3.08 -5.62 1.20
C ILE A 45 -1.85 -6.54 1.20
N PHE A 46 -2.07 -7.80 0.86
CA PHE A 46 -1.01 -8.79 0.74
C PHE A 46 -0.70 -9.03 -0.74
N ASN A 47 0.55 -8.82 -1.12
CA ASN A 47 1.03 -9.17 -2.45
C ASN A 47 2.52 -9.55 -2.41
N ARG A 48 3.04 -10.08 -3.52
CA ARG A 48 4.42 -10.51 -3.68
C ARG A 48 5.08 -9.79 -4.86
N LEU A 49 6.20 -9.14 -4.60
CA LEU A 49 7.16 -8.74 -5.63
C LEU A 49 8.11 -9.93 -5.86
N GLY A 50 8.05 -10.52 -7.05
CA GLY A 50 8.82 -11.70 -7.42
C GLY A 50 10.21 -11.40 -7.96
N GLN A 51 10.48 -10.16 -8.40
CA GLN A 51 11.76 -9.79 -9.01
C GLN A 51 12.13 -8.32 -8.73
N PRO A 52 13.44 -7.98 -8.72
CA PRO A 52 13.90 -6.60 -8.62
C PRO A 52 13.29 -5.71 -9.70
N GLY A 53 12.91 -4.48 -9.33
CA GLY A 53 12.30 -3.52 -10.25
C GLY A 53 10.83 -3.79 -10.59
N GLN A 54 10.21 -4.85 -10.06
CA GLN A 54 8.77 -5.05 -10.21
C GLN A 54 7.99 -3.94 -9.49
N VAL A 55 6.96 -3.44 -10.16
CA VAL A 55 6.09 -2.36 -9.67
C VAL A 55 4.67 -2.89 -9.62
N HIS A 56 3.99 -2.63 -8.51
CA HIS A 56 2.58 -2.91 -8.32
C HIS A 56 1.82 -1.60 -8.18
N VAL A 57 0.89 -1.33 -9.09
CA VAL A 57 0.07 -0.11 -9.06
C VAL A 57 -1.35 -0.46 -8.65
N TYR A 58 -1.79 0.18 -7.57
CA TYR A 58 -3.16 0.08 -7.08
C TYR A 58 -3.88 1.42 -7.26
N SER A 59 -5.17 1.38 -7.51
CA SER A 59 -6.00 2.58 -7.64
C SER A 59 -7.19 2.55 -6.68
N ALA A 60 -7.53 3.72 -6.16
CA ALA A 60 -8.68 3.92 -5.32
C ALA A 60 -9.26 5.31 -5.59
N GLU A 61 -10.57 5.46 -5.39
CA GLU A 61 -11.22 6.77 -5.44
C GLU A 61 -11.10 7.45 -4.08
N CYS A 62 -10.63 8.70 -4.10
CA CYS A 62 -10.51 9.56 -2.93
C CYS A 62 -11.24 10.87 -3.21
N ARG A 63 -11.79 11.49 -2.16
CA ARG A 63 -12.42 12.82 -2.23
C ARG A 63 -11.46 13.89 -1.72
N ALA A 64 -11.69 15.12 -2.14
CA ALA A 64 -10.97 16.27 -1.58
C ALA A 64 -11.20 16.33 -0.06
N GLY A 65 -10.10 16.43 0.70
CA GLY A 65 -10.13 16.41 2.17
C GLY A 65 -9.95 15.02 2.81
N ASP A 66 -9.95 13.94 2.02
CA ASP A 66 -9.64 12.61 2.54
C ASP A 66 -8.20 12.56 3.07
N ARG A 67 -8.02 11.91 4.22
CA ARG A 67 -6.71 11.68 4.81
C ARG A 67 -6.25 10.27 4.49
N ILE A 68 -5.18 10.16 3.70
CA ILE A 68 -4.59 8.89 3.31
C ILE A 68 -3.46 8.55 4.28
N ARG A 69 -3.53 7.39 4.93
CA ARG A 69 -2.43 6.83 5.72
C ARG A 69 -2.06 5.48 5.15
N MET A 70 -0.80 5.32 4.78
CA MET A 70 -0.24 4.07 4.28
C MET A 70 0.96 3.70 5.14
N GLN A 71 1.08 2.41 5.45
CA GLN A 71 2.21 1.85 6.15
C GLN A 71 2.58 0.55 5.46
N MET A 72 3.86 0.40 5.17
CA MET A 72 4.40 -0.83 4.62
C MET A 72 4.97 -1.70 5.73
N LEU A 73 4.63 -2.98 5.69
CA LEU A 73 5.24 -4.02 6.52
C LEU A 73 6.03 -4.94 5.59
N VAL A 74 7.34 -5.04 5.82
CA VAL A 74 8.22 -5.89 5.03
C VAL A 74 8.58 -7.11 5.86
N PRO A 75 8.32 -8.34 5.39
CA PRO A 75 8.74 -9.53 6.10
C PRO A 75 10.27 -9.64 6.09
N VAL A 76 10.85 -10.03 7.23
CA VAL A 76 12.26 -10.41 7.31
C VAL A 76 12.44 -11.75 6.60
N LEU A 77 13.39 -11.83 5.65
CA LEU A 77 13.65 -13.08 4.94
C LEU A 77 14.41 -14.06 5.84
N PRO A 78 14.25 -15.39 5.64
CA PRO A 78 14.91 -16.41 6.48
C PRO A 78 16.44 -16.31 6.57
N LEU A 79 17.09 -15.67 5.58
CA LEU A 79 18.53 -15.48 5.53
C LEU A 79 18.98 -14.11 6.08
N GLY A 80 18.13 -13.42 6.84
CA GLY A 80 18.44 -12.11 7.42
C GLY A 80 18.44 -10.94 6.42
N GLY A 81 18.11 -11.19 5.16
CA GLY A 81 17.91 -10.15 4.16
C GLY A 81 16.54 -9.50 4.28
N SER A 82 16.43 -8.26 3.82
CA SER A 82 15.14 -7.61 3.58
C SER A 82 15.19 -6.93 2.22
N VAL A 83 14.17 -7.16 1.40
CA VAL A 83 13.91 -6.33 0.22
C VAL A 83 12.81 -5.38 0.63
N VAL A 84 13.15 -4.12 0.89
CA VAL A 84 12.17 -3.09 1.23
C VAL A 84 11.81 -2.32 -0.04
N PRO A 85 10.60 -2.52 -0.59
CA PRO A 85 10.19 -1.70 -1.72
C PRO A 85 9.93 -0.26 -1.24
N ALA A 86 10.23 0.70 -2.11
CA ALA A 86 9.66 2.03 -1.97
C ALA A 86 8.15 1.97 -2.22
N PHE A 87 7.38 2.88 -1.64
CA PHE A 87 6.00 3.10 -2.06
C PHE A 87 5.75 4.57 -2.34
N ALA A 88 4.79 4.84 -3.22
CA ALA A 88 4.40 6.19 -3.56
C ALA A 88 2.88 6.31 -3.59
N VAL A 89 2.39 7.48 -3.21
CA VAL A 89 1.00 7.90 -3.42
C VAL A 89 0.96 8.85 -4.59
N VAL A 90 0.19 8.50 -5.62
CA VAL A 90 0.01 9.31 -6.82
C VAL A 90 -1.44 9.79 -6.85
N ALA A 91 -1.64 11.11 -6.88
CA ALA A 91 -2.96 11.69 -6.96
C ALA A 91 -2.91 13.11 -7.57
N GLN A 92 -4.07 13.62 -7.94
CA GLN A 92 -4.24 15.02 -8.32
C GLN A 92 -4.16 15.90 -7.07
N SER A 93 -3.63 17.12 -7.23
CA SER A 93 -3.63 18.15 -6.18
C SER A 93 -2.91 17.78 -4.87
N LEU A 94 -1.92 16.87 -4.93
CA LEU A 94 -1.08 16.60 -3.77
C LEU A 94 -0.23 17.85 -3.44
N PRO A 95 -0.11 18.23 -2.16
CA PRO A 95 0.53 19.49 -1.75
C PRO A 95 2.06 19.48 -1.90
N TYR A 96 2.68 18.34 -2.26
CA TYR A 96 4.13 18.19 -2.34
C TYR A 96 4.53 17.46 -3.62
N LYS A 97 5.47 18.04 -4.39
CA LYS A 97 6.27 17.31 -5.37
C LYS A 97 7.43 16.67 -4.61
N ALA A 98 7.29 15.43 -4.17
CA ALA A 98 8.38 14.70 -3.53
C ALA A 98 9.24 14.00 -4.59
N ASP A 99 9.89 14.75 -5.48
CA ASP A 99 10.83 14.18 -6.46
C ASP A 99 12.24 14.16 -5.87
N ILE A 100 12.52 13.12 -5.06
CA ILE A 100 13.89 12.68 -4.76
C ILE A 100 14.18 11.32 -5.40
N GLN A 101 13.14 10.52 -5.69
CA GLN A 101 13.23 9.27 -6.45
C GLN A 101 12.23 9.30 -7.62
N LYS A 102 12.75 9.26 -8.84
CA LYS A 102 11.95 9.21 -10.06
C LYS A 102 11.07 7.96 -10.04
N LEU A 103 9.76 8.12 -10.19
CA LEU A 103 8.86 6.98 -10.34
C LEU A 103 9.25 6.14 -11.57
N PRO A 104 9.13 4.81 -11.50
CA PRO A 104 9.43 3.91 -12.62
C PRO A 104 8.38 3.96 -13.75
N PHE A 105 7.41 4.87 -13.67
CA PHE A 105 6.39 5.12 -14.67
C PHE A 105 6.09 6.62 -14.81
N THR A 106 5.62 7.03 -15.99
CA THR A 106 5.27 8.41 -16.27
C THR A 106 3.97 8.81 -15.57
N LEU A 107 3.99 9.96 -14.89
CA LEU A 107 2.77 10.55 -14.33
C LEU A 107 1.97 11.29 -15.43
N PRO A 108 0.64 11.10 -15.49
CA PRO A 108 -0.22 11.91 -16.35
C PRO A 108 -0.18 13.38 -15.94
N ALA A 109 -0.53 14.27 -16.88
CA ALA A 109 -0.64 15.69 -16.59
C ALA A 109 -1.62 15.97 -15.43
N GLY A 110 -1.24 16.86 -14.51
CA GLY A 110 -2.05 17.23 -13.34
C GLY A 110 -1.93 16.27 -12.15
N PHE A 111 -1.21 15.16 -12.27
CA PHE A 111 -0.90 14.28 -11.15
C PHE A 111 0.44 14.67 -10.49
N SER A 112 0.55 14.38 -9.21
CA SER A 112 1.78 14.50 -8.43
C SER A 112 1.96 13.24 -7.60
N ALA A 113 3.18 13.05 -7.09
CA ALA A 113 3.53 11.89 -6.29
C ALA A 113 4.20 12.29 -4.97
N VAL A 114 3.82 11.58 -3.92
CA VAL A 114 4.53 11.56 -2.63
C VAL A 114 5.20 10.21 -2.52
N VAL A 115 6.53 10.19 -2.59
CA VAL A 115 7.34 8.96 -2.48
C VAL A 115 7.83 8.82 -1.05
N ALA A 116 7.58 7.66 -0.46
CA ALA A 116 8.19 7.23 0.79
C ALA A 116 9.38 6.31 0.45
N PRO A 117 10.63 6.75 0.69
CA PRO A 117 11.78 5.89 0.48
C PRO A 117 11.73 4.70 1.45
N PRO A 118 12.39 3.58 1.12
CA PRO A 118 12.60 2.50 2.08
C PRO A 118 13.32 3.04 3.34
N PRO A 119 12.95 2.58 4.56
CA PRO A 119 13.56 2.98 5.83
C PRO A 119 14.99 2.48 5.99
#